data_AF-A0A821JKN0-F1
#
_entry.id   AF-A0A821JKN0-F1
#
_cell.length_a   1.000
_cell.length_b   1.000
_cell.length_c   1.000
_cell.angle_alpha   90.00
_cell.angle_beta   90.00
_cell.angle_gamma   90.00
#
_symmetry.space_group_name_H-M   'P 1'
#
loop_
_entity.id
_entity.type
_entity.pdbx_description
1 polymer ?
#
loop_
_entity_poly.entity_id
_entity_poly.type
_entity_poly.pdbx_seq_one_letter_code
_entity_poly.pdbx_strand_id
1 'polypeptide(L)'
;NITFQYFLTKEDLPHLHATYDIRYQPIIIANAKEAVISTCSRFDTDEFIKNRNKIQREIYFGVKRHLGGSCCIPKCKTNCSKCPIHERCVPNCKPREKNCTKEEKGLFVELRYLQLHDIDVPQCVMERRLLVLVRDLEREKAEYVNHEALIKKQTDILVNRYRNNATQTLALSEAQAKLIREMAKADARKKLELARIDGLTSMCSTLGVTEAHDINHLEYIQTLKDSKENITYAIDFSHAILQRSQLR
;
A
#
# COMPACT_ATOMS: atom_id res chain seq x y z
N ASN A 1 -4.73 10.90 43.71
CA ASN A 1 -4.52 12.04 44.66
C ASN A 1 -4.55 13.38 43.94
N ILE A 2 -5.26 14.37 44.49
CA ILE A 2 -5.34 15.73 43.93
C ILE A 2 -5.04 16.73 45.04
N THR A 3 -4.20 17.70 44.76
CA THR A 3 -3.94 18.85 45.64
C THR A 3 -4.36 20.12 44.94
N PHE A 4 -4.89 21.06 45.72
CA PHE A 4 -5.34 22.33 45.19
C PHE A 4 -5.10 23.46 46.19
N GLN A 5 -4.83 24.65 45.67
CA GLN A 5 -4.62 25.86 46.45
C GLN A 5 -5.70 26.89 46.10
N TYR A 6 -6.36 27.37 47.13
CA TYR A 6 -7.40 28.38 47.03
C TYR A 6 -7.06 29.64 47.82
N PHE A 7 -7.59 30.77 47.38
CA PHE A 7 -7.34 32.09 47.95
C PHE A 7 -8.66 32.78 48.27
N LEU A 8 -8.72 33.44 49.43
CA LEU A 8 -9.82 34.30 49.81
C LEU A 8 -9.57 35.70 49.27
N THR A 9 -10.58 36.29 48.62
CA THR A 9 -10.50 37.68 48.18
C THR A 9 -11.08 38.60 49.25
N LYS A 10 -10.43 39.76 49.47
CA LYS A 10 -10.87 40.72 50.49
C LYS A 10 -12.31 41.21 50.24
N GLU A 11 -12.72 41.29 48.97
CA GLU A 11 -14.05 41.73 48.55
C GLU A 11 -15.15 40.74 48.91
N ASP A 12 -14.90 39.43 48.82
CA ASP A 12 -15.93 38.43 49.09
C ASP A 12 -15.87 37.90 50.54
N LEU A 13 -14.84 38.27 51.31
CA LEU A 13 -14.68 37.86 52.70
C LEU A 13 -15.90 38.18 53.59
N PRO A 14 -16.55 39.37 53.49
CA PRO A 14 -17.76 39.66 54.27
C PRO A 14 -18.92 38.72 53.92
N HIS A 15 -19.05 38.34 52.65
CA HIS A 15 -20.10 37.42 52.20
C HIS A 15 -19.82 35.99 52.66
N LEU A 16 -18.55 35.56 52.62
CA LEU A 16 -18.13 34.26 53.13
C LEU A 16 -18.42 34.14 54.62
N HIS A 17 -18.03 35.14 55.42
CA HIS A 17 -18.25 35.13 56.86
C HIS A 17 -19.75 35.21 57.21
N ALA A 18 -20.54 35.99 56.47
CA ALA A 18 -21.98 36.06 56.68
C ALA A 18 -22.72 34.75 56.37
N THR A 19 -22.20 33.95 55.44
CA THR A 19 -22.87 32.71 55.00
C THR A 19 -22.36 31.47 55.73
N TYR A 20 -21.05 31.37 55.99
CA TYR A 20 -20.41 30.16 56.51
C TYR A 20 -19.61 30.37 57.79
N ASP A 21 -19.47 31.62 58.25
CA ASP A 21 -18.71 32.01 59.44
C ASP A 21 -17.30 31.38 59.45
N ILE A 22 -16.81 30.88 60.58
CA ILE A 22 -15.50 30.21 60.72
C ILE A 22 -15.47 28.83 60.02
N ARG A 23 -16.63 28.26 59.66
CA ARG A 23 -16.76 26.87 59.15
C ARG A 23 -16.65 26.74 57.63
N TYR A 24 -16.13 27.75 56.93
CA TYR A 24 -16.02 27.73 55.47
C TYR A 24 -15.08 26.65 54.91
N GLN A 25 -14.00 26.30 55.62
CA GLN A 25 -12.98 25.36 55.14
C GLN A 25 -13.53 23.95 54.82
N PRO A 26 -14.22 23.24 55.74
CA PRO A 26 -14.77 21.92 55.42
C PRO A 26 -15.79 21.96 54.27
N ILE A 27 -16.53 23.06 54.14
CA ILE A 27 -17.51 23.25 53.06
C ILE A 27 -16.82 23.37 51.71
N ILE A 28 -15.75 24.16 51.62
CA ILE A 28 -14.94 24.29 50.39
C ILE A 28 -14.35 22.93 49.99
N ILE A 29 -13.80 22.18 50.95
CA ILE A 29 -13.20 20.87 50.66
C ILE A 29 -14.27 19.88 50.16
N ALA A 30 -15.44 19.83 50.80
CA ALA A 30 -16.53 18.96 50.38
C ALA A 30 -17.01 19.29 48.96
N ASN A 31 -17.23 20.57 48.66
CA ASN A 31 -17.66 21.02 47.33
C ASN A 31 -16.56 20.80 46.27
N ALA A 32 -15.28 20.99 46.62
CA ALA A 32 -14.17 20.70 45.73
C ALA A 32 -14.11 19.20 45.40
N LYS A 33 -14.31 18.33 46.40
CA LYS A 33 -14.34 16.87 46.21
C LYS A 33 -15.48 16.46 45.27
N GLU A 34 -16.66 17.01 45.48
CA GLU A 34 -17.82 16.74 44.61
C GLU A 34 -17.57 17.19 43.17
N ALA A 35 -17.02 18.40 42.99
CA ALA A 35 -16.67 18.94 41.68
C ALA A 35 -15.63 18.08 40.95
N VAL A 36 -14.63 17.57 41.68
CA VAL A 36 -13.66 16.61 41.16
C VAL A 36 -14.36 15.33 40.69
N ILE A 37 -15.19 14.72 41.53
CA ILE A 37 -15.89 13.46 41.19
C ILE A 37 -16.78 13.64 39.96
N SER A 38 -17.56 14.72 39.93
CA SER A 38 -18.45 15.07 38.82
C SER A 38 -17.69 15.32 37.51
N THR A 39 -16.48 15.89 37.59
CA THR A 39 -15.65 16.10 36.40
C THR A 39 -14.98 14.80 35.95
N CYS A 40 -14.49 14.00 36.89
CA CYS A 40 -13.81 12.73 36.62
C CYS A 40 -14.72 11.67 36.00
N SER A 41 -16.02 11.67 36.34
CA SER A 41 -16.99 10.70 35.79
C SER A 41 -17.24 10.83 34.28
N ARG A 42 -16.74 11.90 33.66
CA ARG A 42 -16.87 12.16 32.22
C ARG A 42 -15.77 11.53 31.38
N PHE A 43 -14.72 10.99 32.00
CA PHE A 43 -13.55 10.46 31.33
C PHE A 43 -13.37 8.99 31.61
N ASP A 44 -12.92 8.25 30.59
CA ASP A 44 -12.61 6.83 30.72
C ASP A 44 -11.20 6.62 31.29
N THR A 45 -10.95 5.43 31.86
CA THR A 45 -9.64 5.05 32.41
C THR A 45 -8.50 5.22 31.39
N ASP A 46 -8.76 4.95 30.12
CA ASP A 46 -7.78 5.13 29.05
C ASP A 46 -7.41 6.60 28.81
N GLU A 47 -8.37 7.51 28.96
CA GLU A 47 -8.11 8.94 28.83
C GLU A 47 -7.28 9.45 30.00
N PHE A 48 -7.51 8.94 31.22
CA PHE A 48 -6.68 9.23 32.39
C PHE A 48 -5.22 8.84 32.19
N ILE A 49 -4.96 7.75 31.46
CA ILE A 49 -3.61 7.26 31.17
C ILE A 49 -2.98 8.05 30.01
N LYS A 50 -3.72 8.28 28.92
CA LYS A 50 -3.17 8.90 27.69
C LYS A 50 -3.11 10.43 27.75
N ASN A 51 -4.10 11.08 28.35
CA ASN A 51 -4.38 12.51 28.19
C ASN A 51 -4.39 13.27 29.53
N ARG A 52 -3.40 13.02 30.38
CA ARG A 52 -3.29 13.61 31.73
C ARG A 52 -3.41 15.13 31.77
N ASN A 53 -2.71 15.84 30.87
CA ASN A 53 -2.71 17.31 30.85
C ASN A 53 -4.09 17.89 30.54
N LYS A 54 -4.82 17.26 29.61
CA LYS A 54 -6.18 17.64 29.26
C LYS A 54 -7.11 17.47 30.45
N ILE A 55 -7.03 16.32 31.12
CA ILE A 55 -7.88 16.01 32.27
C ILE A 55 -7.59 16.92 33.45
N GLN A 56 -6.33 17.17 33.78
CA GLN A 56 -5.98 18.10 34.84
C GLN A 56 -6.56 19.51 34.57
N ARG A 57 -6.54 19.95 33.31
CA ARG A 57 -7.14 21.23 32.90
C ARG A 57 -8.66 21.24 33.06
N GLU A 58 -9.33 20.17 32.65
CA GLU A 58 -10.78 20.04 32.79
C GLU A 58 -11.20 19.97 34.27
N ILE A 59 -10.50 19.19 35.10
CA ILE A 59 -10.71 19.15 36.55
C ILE A 59 -10.49 20.53 37.16
N TYR A 60 -9.42 21.24 36.78
CA TYR A 60 -9.18 22.60 37.25
C TYR A 60 -10.35 23.53 36.94
N PHE A 61 -10.86 23.52 35.71
CA PHE A 61 -12.01 24.35 35.34
C PHE A 61 -13.32 23.89 35.98
N GLY A 62 -13.53 22.59 36.18
CA GLY A 62 -14.68 22.03 36.88
C GLY A 62 -14.74 22.48 38.34
N VAL A 63 -13.65 22.29 39.09
CA VAL A 63 -13.53 22.74 40.49
C VAL A 63 -13.65 24.25 40.58
N LYS A 64 -13.03 24.98 39.65
CA LYS A 64 -13.10 26.44 39.63
C LYS A 64 -14.52 26.97 39.42
N ARG A 65 -15.31 26.37 38.52
CA ARG A 65 -16.72 26.75 38.31
C ARG A 65 -17.57 26.47 39.53
N HIS A 66 -17.32 25.36 40.24
CA HIS A 66 -18.05 25.02 41.45
C HIS A 66 -17.70 25.93 42.64
N LEU A 67 -16.40 26.28 42.83
CA LEU A 67 -15.97 27.10 43.96
C LEU A 67 -16.14 28.61 43.72
N GLY A 68 -15.78 29.09 42.53
CA GLY A 68 -15.82 30.52 42.17
C GLY A 68 -17.07 30.95 41.40
N GLY A 69 -17.97 30.02 41.12
CA GLY A 69 -19.19 30.26 40.36
C GLY A 69 -18.93 30.62 38.89
N SER A 70 -19.85 31.41 38.32
CA SER A 70 -19.79 31.85 36.91
C SER A 70 -19.05 33.17 36.72
N CYS A 71 -18.56 33.78 37.80
CA CYS A 71 -17.85 35.06 37.77
C CYS A 71 -16.39 34.92 37.28
N CYS A 72 -15.93 35.88 36.49
CA CYS A 72 -14.53 35.97 36.06
C CYS A 72 -13.60 36.46 37.19
N ILE A 73 -12.31 36.08 37.11
CA ILE A 73 -11.24 36.71 37.90
C ILE A 73 -11.14 38.20 37.54
N PRO A 74 -10.86 39.11 38.50
CA PRO A 74 -10.52 40.50 38.19
C PRO A 74 -9.42 40.59 37.11
N LYS A 75 -9.66 41.38 36.05
CA LYS A 75 -8.80 41.54 34.85
C LYS A 75 -8.81 40.38 33.84
N CYS A 76 -9.72 39.42 33.96
CA CYS A 76 -9.92 38.42 32.91
C CYS A 76 -10.58 39.08 31.67
N LYS A 77 -9.87 39.10 30.54
CA LYS A 77 -10.42 39.50 29.23
C LYS A 77 -10.73 38.25 28.41
N THR A 78 -12.01 38.04 28.10
CA THR A 78 -12.50 36.87 27.34
C THR A 78 -11.91 36.77 25.92
N ASN A 79 -11.41 37.88 25.35
CA ASN A 79 -10.92 37.94 23.96
C ASN A 79 -9.39 38.13 23.82
N CYS A 80 -8.57 37.73 24.80
CA CYS A 80 -7.11 37.86 24.71
C CYS A 80 -6.40 36.50 24.52
N SER A 81 -6.12 36.11 23.28
CA SER A 81 -5.43 34.85 22.95
C SER A 81 -3.96 34.78 23.37
N LYS A 82 -3.37 35.90 23.83
CA LYS A 82 -1.93 36.02 24.19
C LYS A 82 -1.66 36.29 25.68
N CYS A 83 -2.70 36.40 26.50
CA CYS A 83 -2.54 36.71 27.91
C CYS A 83 -2.29 35.41 28.72
N PRO A 84 -1.27 35.31 29.59
CA PRO A 84 -1.07 34.14 30.47
C PRO A 84 -2.23 33.93 31.46
N ILE A 85 -3.08 34.95 31.63
CA ILE A 85 -4.31 34.92 32.43
C ILE A 85 -5.44 34.17 31.69
N HIS A 86 -5.41 34.08 30.36
CA HIS A 86 -6.45 33.43 29.56
C HIS A 86 -6.54 31.93 29.85
N GLU A 87 -5.41 31.26 30.11
CA GLU A 87 -5.40 29.86 30.52
C GLU A 87 -6.06 29.61 31.87
N ARG A 88 -6.22 30.65 32.70
CA ARG A 88 -6.89 30.58 34.00
C ARG A 88 -8.33 31.08 33.93
N CYS A 89 -8.75 31.72 32.84
CA CYS A 89 -10.11 32.22 32.68
C CYS A 89 -11.06 31.08 32.34
N VAL A 90 -12.20 31.02 33.04
CA VAL A 90 -13.27 30.08 32.68
C VAL A 90 -13.90 30.58 31.37
N PRO A 91 -14.08 29.73 30.35
CA PRO A 91 -14.76 30.13 29.12
C PRO A 91 -16.21 30.55 29.44
N ASN A 92 -16.65 31.66 28.86
CA ASN A 92 -17.99 32.26 29.05
C ASN A 92 -18.30 32.74 30.49
N CYS A 93 -17.31 33.21 31.24
CA CYS A 93 -17.55 33.81 32.56
C CYS A 93 -18.15 35.24 32.48
N LYS A 94 -18.92 35.63 33.50
CA LYS A 94 -19.49 36.99 33.64
C LYS A 94 -18.49 37.94 34.32
N PRO A 95 -18.34 39.19 33.86
CA PRO A 95 -17.45 40.16 34.51
C PRO A 95 -17.93 40.51 35.92
N ARG A 96 -17.04 40.35 36.90
CA ARG A 96 -17.29 40.48 38.35
C ARG A 96 -17.75 41.88 38.79
N GLU A 97 -17.32 42.93 38.09
CA GLU A 97 -17.55 44.33 38.47
C GLU A 97 -18.93 44.88 38.06
N LYS A 98 -19.61 44.26 37.08
CA LYS A 98 -20.86 44.82 36.53
C LYS A 98 -22.07 43.90 36.64
N ASN A 99 -21.91 42.58 36.50
CA ASN A 99 -23.04 41.68 36.24
C ASN A 99 -23.06 40.39 37.08
N CYS A 100 -22.23 40.27 38.14
CA CYS A 100 -22.20 39.05 38.95
C CYS A 100 -22.91 39.24 40.30
N THR A 101 -24.04 38.58 40.48
CA THR A 101 -24.83 38.60 41.73
C THR A 101 -24.20 37.70 42.79
N LYS A 102 -24.62 37.85 44.06
CA LYS A 102 -24.09 37.07 45.20
C LYS A 102 -24.24 35.56 44.98
N GLU A 103 -25.33 35.12 44.37
CA GLU A 103 -25.62 33.72 44.08
C GLU A 103 -24.72 33.13 42.97
N GLU A 104 -24.27 33.98 42.05
CA GLU A 104 -23.40 33.59 40.94
C GLU A 104 -21.91 33.52 41.33
N LYS A 105 -21.56 34.04 42.51
CA LYS A 105 -20.19 34.03 43.08
C LYS A 105 -19.81 32.71 43.78
N GLY A 106 -20.72 31.73 43.84
CA GLY A 106 -20.46 30.41 44.41
C GLY A 106 -20.03 30.47 45.88
N LEU A 107 -18.88 29.87 46.19
CA LEU A 107 -18.30 29.77 47.53
C LEU A 107 -17.29 30.88 47.86
N PHE A 108 -17.30 32.00 47.11
CA PHE A 108 -16.51 33.20 47.41
C PHE A 108 -14.98 32.98 47.44
N VAL A 109 -14.51 31.94 46.74
CA VAL A 109 -13.13 31.46 46.82
C VAL A 109 -12.52 31.36 45.41
N GLU A 110 -11.28 31.80 45.27
CA GLU A 110 -10.53 31.72 44.01
C GLU A 110 -9.60 30.50 44.00
N LEU A 111 -9.79 29.59 43.04
CA LEU A 111 -8.85 28.51 42.77
C LEU A 111 -7.71 29.00 41.84
N ARG A 112 -6.45 28.86 42.28
CA ARG A 112 -5.28 29.27 41.48
C ARG A 112 -4.45 28.12 40.95
N TYR A 113 -4.27 27.08 41.76
CA TYR A 113 -3.44 25.93 41.41
C TYR A 113 -4.17 24.65 41.74
N LEU A 114 -4.15 23.71 40.81
CA LEU A 114 -4.61 22.34 41.00
C LEU A 114 -3.60 21.40 40.33
N GLN A 115 -3.15 20.43 41.09
CA GLN A 115 -2.23 19.41 40.62
C GLN A 115 -2.87 18.04 40.80
N LEU A 116 -2.90 17.30 39.69
CA LEU A 116 -3.23 15.88 39.70
C LEU A 116 -1.93 15.12 39.98
N HIS A 117 -1.89 14.37 41.07
CA HIS A 117 -0.81 13.45 41.42
C HIS A 117 -1.14 12.05 40.89
N ASP A 118 -0.70 11.00 41.57
CA ASP A 118 -0.88 9.64 41.08
C ASP A 118 -2.34 9.24 41.02
N ILE A 119 -2.66 8.54 39.94
CA ILE A 119 -3.95 7.92 39.69
C ILE A 119 -3.72 6.45 39.99
N ASP A 120 -4.31 5.99 41.08
CA ASP A 120 -4.27 4.58 41.43
C ASP A 120 -5.35 3.86 40.62
N VAL A 121 -4.91 3.06 39.65
CA VAL A 121 -5.80 2.25 38.81
C VAL A 121 -5.75 0.83 39.36
N PRO A 122 -6.89 0.25 39.79
CA PRO A 122 -6.91 -1.10 40.32
C PRO A 122 -6.26 -2.10 39.37
N GLN A 123 -5.47 -3.03 39.91
CA GLN A 123 -4.69 -3.98 39.13
C GLN A 123 -5.54 -4.81 38.15
N CYS A 124 -6.76 -5.19 38.54
CA CYS A 124 -7.68 -5.92 37.67
C CYS A 124 -8.05 -5.16 36.39
N VAL A 125 -8.14 -3.83 36.44
CA VAL A 125 -8.44 -2.99 35.27
C VAL A 125 -7.20 -2.88 34.38
N MET A 126 -6.01 -2.76 34.98
CA MET A 126 -4.75 -2.73 34.27
C MET A 126 -4.45 -4.03 33.53
N GLU A 127 -4.67 -5.18 34.18
CA GLU A 127 -4.50 -6.50 33.57
C GLU A 127 -5.46 -6.71 32.40
N ARG A 128 -6.75 -6.36 32.59
CA ARG A 128 -7.73 -6.44 31.50
C ARG A 128 -7.32 -5.57 30.31
N ARG A 129 -6.84 -4.36 30.55
CA ARG A 129 -6.34 -3.46 29.52
C ARG A 129 -5.11 -4.03 28.81
N LEU A 130 -4.16 -4.58 29.57
CA LEU A 130 -2.98 -5.22 29.01
C LEU A 130 -3.37 -6.37 28.07
N LEU A 131 -4.33 -7.20 28.47
CA LEU A 131 -4.85 -8.28 27.62
C LEU A 131 -5.48 -7.76 26.32
N VAL A 132 -6.22 -6.64 26.37
CA VAL A 132 -6.78 -6.01 25.16
C VAL A 132 -5.65 -5.54 24.24
N LEU A 133 -4.64 -4.86 24.78
CA LEU A 133 -3.50 -4.37 24.00
C LEU A 133 -2.69 -5.51 23.37
N VAL A 134 -2.47 -6.61 24.11
CA VAL A 134 -1.80 -7.80 23.58
C VAL A 134 -2.60 -8.41 22.43
N ARG A 135 -3.92 -8.55 22.59
CA ARG A 135 -4.80 -9.07 21.53
C ARG A 135 -4.81 -8.19 20.28
N ASP A 136 -4.79 -6.87 20.46
CA ASP A 136 -4.71 -5.94 19.33
C ASP A 136 -3.38 -6.09 18.58
N LEU A 137 -2.26 -6.18 19.29
CA LEU A 137 -0.94 -6.43 18.70
C LEU A 137 -0.85 -7.78 17.99
N GLU A 138 -1.44 -8.83 18.57
CA GLU A 138 -1.52 -10.15 17.94
C GLU A 138 -2.37 -10.14 16.67
N ARG A 139 -3.48 -9.41 16.68
CA ARG A 139 -4.33 -9.21 15.49
C ARG A 139 -3.55 -8.52 14.38
N GLU A 140 -2.89 -7.40 14.68
CA GLU A 140 -2.08 -6.66 13.70
C GLU A 140 -0.97 -7.55 13.11
N LYS A 141 -0.27 -8.30 13.97
CA LYS A 141 0.74 -9.27 13.52
C LYS A 141 0.15 -10.32 12.57
N ALA A 142 -1.02 -10.86 12.88
CA ALA A 142 -1.68 -11.85 12.02
C ALA A 142 -2.09 -11.25 10.66
N GLU A 143 -2.56 -10.01 10.63
CA GLU A 143 -2.88 -9.29 9.40
C GLU A 143 -1.64 -9.13 8.50
N TYR A 144 -0.50 -8.75 9.07
CA TYR A 144 0.75 -8.65 8.30
C TYR A 144 1.20 -9.98 7.70
N VAL A 145 1.14 -11.07 8.48
CA VAL A 145 1.50 -12.41 8.00
C VAL A 145 0.56 -12.87 6.88
N ASN A 146 -0.75 -12.63 7.03
CA ASN A 146 -1.72 -12.95 6.00
C ASN A 146 -1.48 -12.14 4.73
N HIS A 147 -1.18 -10.84 4.87
CA HIS A 147 -0.88 -9.96 3.74
C HIS A 147 0.38 -10.40 2.98
N GLU A 148 1.45 -10.76 3.71
CA GLU A 148 2.68 -11.31 3.12
C GLU A 148 2.39 -12.59 2.32
N ALA A 149 1.60 -13.51 2.87
CA ALA A 149 1.22 -14.74 2.20
C ALA A 149 0.42 -14.48 0.90
N LEU A 150 -0.47 -13.48 0.90
CA LEU A 150 -1.21 -13.07 -0.30
C LEU A 150 -0.28 -12.51 -1.37
N ILE A 151 0.65 -11.63 -1.00
CA ILE A 151 1.64 -11.06 -1.92
C ILE A 151 2.47 -12.19 -2.55
N LYS A 152 3.00 -13.12 -1.75
CA LYS A 152 3.78 -14.26 -2.26
C LYS A 152 2.98 -15.08 -3.28
N LYS A 153 1.72 -15.43 -2.98
CA LYS A 153 0.84 -16.15 -3.92
C LYS A 153 0.63 -15.38 -5.21
N GLN A 154 0.42 -14.06 -5.14
CA GLN A 154 0.28 -13.22 -6.34
C GLN A 154 1.56 -13.20 -7.16
N THR A 155 2.73 -13.06 -6.51
CA THR A 155 4.03 -13.13 -7.17
C THR A 155 4.25 -14.48 -7.84
N ASP A 156 3.92 -15.59 -7.18
CA ASP A 156 4.05 -16.94 -7.75
C ASP A 156 3.17 -17.12 -9.01
N ILE A 157 1.94 -16.61 -8.98
CA ILE A 157 1.06 -16.60 -10.15
C ILE A 157 1.69 -15.81 -11.32
N LEU A 158 2.26 -14.64 -11.04
CA LEU A 158 2.93 -13.82 -12.06
C LEU A 158 4.16 -14.52 -12.63
N VAL A 159 5.01 -15.11 -11.78
CA VAL A 159 6.19 -15.88 -12.20
C VAL A 159 5.78 -17.02 -13.12
N ASN A 160 4.75 -17.78 -12.75
CA ASN A 160 4.25 -18.88 -13.56
C ASN A 160 3.67 -18.40 -14.89
N ARG A 161 2.95 -17.26 -14.90
CA ARG A 161 2.46 -16.65 -16.15
C ARG A 161 3.63 -16.26 -17.07
N TYR A 162 4.68 -15.64 -16.54
CA TYR A 162 5.86 -15.29 -17.33
C TYR A 162 6.59 -16.51 -17.88
N ARG A 163 6.75 -17.57 -17.08
CA ARG A 163 7.32 -18.84 -17.53
C ARG A 163 6.50 -19.45 -18.67
N ASN A 164 5.18 -19.53 -18.52
CA ASN A 164 4.31 -20.07 -19.55
C ASN A 164 4.37 -19.25 -20.85
N ASN A 165 4.36 -17.92 -20.76
CA ASN A 165 4.47 -17.05 -21.93
C ASN A 165 5.84 -17.20 -22.63
N ALA A 166 6.93 -17.30 -21.86
CA ALA A 166 8.26 -17.55 -22.41
C ALA A 166 8.30 -18.90 -23.14
N THR A 167 7.75 -19.98 -22.56
CA THR A 167 7.69 -21.28 -23.23
C THR A 167 6.85 -21.26 -24.51
N GLN A 168 5.72 -20.54 -24.51
CA GLN A 168 4.88 -20.39 -25.70
C GLN A 168 5.61 -19.62 -26.80
N THR A 169 6.31 -18.55 -26.43
CA THR A 169 7.11 -17.74 -27.37
C THR A 169 8.23 -18.58 -27.98
N LEU A 170 8.96 -19.34 -27.17
CA LEU A 170 10.02 -20.24 -27.66
C LEU A 170 9.46 -21.29 -28.63
N ALA A 171 8.37 -21.96 -28.27
CA ALA A 171 7.74 -22.96 -29.13
C ALA A 171 7.27 -22.35 -30.47
N LEU A 172 6.71 -21.14 -30.44
CA LEU A 172 6.28 -20.41 -31.63
C LEU A 172 7.48 -20.02 -32.50
N SER A 173 8.56 -19.50 -31.92
CA SER A 173 9.79 -19.16 -32.63
C SER A 173 10.45 -20.38 -33.25
N GLU A 174 10.49 -21.52 -32.56
CA GLU A 174 11.00 -22.78 -33.09
C GLU A 174 10.17 -23.28 -34.28
N ALA A 175 8.85 -23.24 -34.16
CA ALA A 175 7.94 -23.62 -35.24
C ALA A 175 8.12 -22.72 -36.48
N GLN A 176 8.23 -21.40 -36.28
CA GLN A 176 8.51 -20.44 -37.35
C GLN A 176 9.88 -20.68 -38.00
N ALA A 177 10.92 -20.89 -37.19
CA ALA A 177 12.26 -21.17 -37.70
C ALA A 177 12.31 -22.49 -38.49
N LYS A 178 11.51 -23.49 -38.10
CA LYS A 178 11.36 -24.75 -38.86
C LYS A 178 10.65 -24.50 -40.19
N LEU A 179 9.54 -23.75 -40.16
CA LEU A 179 8.79 -23.40 -41.37
C LEU A 179 9.66 -22.63 -42.37
N ILE A 180 10.40 -21.61 -41.93
CA ILE A 180 11.31 -20.83 -42.79
C ILE A 180 12.39 -21.74 -43.38
N ARG A 181 12.98 -22.64 -42.59
CA ARG A 181 13.99 -23.59 -43.08
C ARG A 181 13.43 -24.53 -44.15
N GLU A 182 12.22 -25.06 -43.96
CA GLU A 182 11.59 -25.94 -44.94
C GLU A 182 11.16 -25.19 -46.21
N MET A 183 10.65 -23.95 -46.09
CA MET A 183 10.37 -23.09 -47.24
C MET A 183 11.66 -22.77 -48.02
N ALA A 184 12.73 -22.38 -47.34
CA ALA A 184 14.01 -22.08 -48.00
C ALA A 184 14.59 -23.31 -48.72
N LYS A 185 14.47 -24.51 -48.14
CA LYS A 185 14.85 -25.76 -48.81
C LYS A 185 13.98 -26.05 -50.03
N ALA A 186 12.67 -25.85 -49.93
CA ALA A 186 11.73 -26.06 -51.02
C ALA A 186 12.02 -25.09 -52.19
N ASP A 187 12.27 -23.82 -51.89
CA ASP A 187 12.64 -22.80 -52.88
C ASP A 187 13.99 -23.09 -53.53
N ALA A 188 14.99 -23.51 -52.74
CA ALA A 188 16.29 -23.91 -53.26
C ALA A 188 16.17 -25.11 -54.21
N ARG A 189 15.39 -26.14 -53.84
CA ARG A 189 15.11 -27.28 -54.73
C ARG A 189 14.42 -26.83 -56.01
N LYS A 190 13.37 -26.01 -55.91
CA LYS A 190 12.68 -25.47 -57.08
C LYS A 190 13.62 -24.72 -58.02
N LYS A 191 14.52 -23.86 -57.50
CA LYS A 191 15.52 -23.16 -58.31
C LYS A 191 16.51 -24.11 -58.97
N LEU A 192 16.93 -25.16 -58.27
CA LEU A 192 17.85 -26.17 -58.80
C LEU A 192 17.19 -26.97 -59.92
N GLU A 193 15.93 -27.37 -59.77
CA GLU A 193 15.18 -28.06 -60.83
C GLU A 193 14.94 -27.16 -62.04
N LEU A 194 14.61 -25.88 -61.85
CA LEU A 194 14.50 -24.93 -62.96
C LEU A 194 15.83 -24.77 -63.71
N ALA A 195 16.94 -24.59 -62.97
CA ALA A 195 18.27 -24.51 -63.59
C ALA A 195 18.66 -25.81 -64.31
N ARG A 196 18.24 -26.97 -63.79
CA ARG A 196 18.43 -28.28 -64.44
C ARG A 196 17.66 -28.36 -65.76
N ILE A 197 16.38 -27.97 -65.77
CA ILE A 197 15.53 -27.94 -66.96
C ILE A 197 16.11 -26.98 -68.01
N ASP A 198 16.51 -25.77 -67.61
CA ASP A 198 17.13 -24.79 -68.50
C ASP A 198 18.44 -25.32 -69.11
N GLY A 199 19.29 -25.96 -68.28
CA GLY A 199 20.52 -26.58 -68.72
C GLY A 199 20.30 -27.73 -69.70
N LEU A 200 19.32 -28.60 -69.43
CA LEU A 200 18.94 -29.70 -70.32
C LEU A 200 18.42 -29.16 -71.66
N THR A 201 17.57 -28.14 -71.62
CA THR A 201 17.03 -27.46 -72.80
C THR A 201 18.15 -26.86 -73.66
N SER A 202 19.14 -26.20 -73.03
CA SER A 202 20.31 -25.66 -73.72
C SER A 202 21.22 -26.76 -74.30
N MET A 203 21.34 -27.90 -73.63
CA MET A 203 22.15 -29.02 -74.09
C MET A 203 21.50 -29.69 -75.31
N CYS A 204 20.20 -29.97 -75.25
CA CYS A 204 19.44 -30.59 -76.34
C CYS A 204 19.41 -29.68 -77.58
N SER A 205 19.26 -28.36 -77.41
CA SER A 205 19.31 -27.42 -78.53
C SER A 205 20.69 -27.36 -79.19
N THR A 206 21.78 -27.45 -78.41
CA THR A 206 23.16 -27.49 -78.94
C THR A 206 23.46 -28.79 -79.69
N LEU A 207 22.91 -29.92 -79.22
CA LEU A 207 23.07 -31.24 -79.84
C LEU A 207 22.13 -31.49 -81.02
N GLY A 208 21.22 -30.56 -81.34
CA GLY A 208 20.27 -30.69 -82.45
C GLY A 208 19.16 -31.71 -82.22
N VAL A 209 18.92 -32.13 -80.97
CA VAL A 209 17.90 -33.12 -80.61
C VAL A 209 16.58 -32.38 -80.37
N THR A 210 15.63 -32.53 -81.30
CA THR A 210 14.34 -31.81 -81.28
C THR A 210 13.15 -32.69 -80.95
N GLU A 211 13.28 -34.02 -81.02
CA GLU A 211 12.19 -34.94 -80.67
C GLU A 211 12.06 -35.13 -79.17
N ALA A 212 10.82 -35.01 -78.67
CA ALA A 212 10.49 -35.16 -77.24
C ALA A 212 10.84 -36.55 -76.69
N HIS A 213 10.89 -37.58 -77.54
CA HIS A 213 11.26 -38.94 -77.16
C HIS A 213 12.72 -39.02 -76.70
N ASP A 214 13.64 -38.43 -77.47
CA ASP A 214 15.08 -38.47 -77.21
C ASP A 214 15.48 -37.59 -76.02
N ILE A 215 14.75 -36.50 -75.79
CA ILE A 215 14.91 -35.63 -74.62
C ILE A 215 14.61 -36.41 -73.32
N ASN A 216 13.53 -37.19 -73.29
CA ASN A 216 13.15 -37.98 -72.11
C ASN A 216 14.15 -39.12 -71.82
N HIS A 217 14.72 -39.74 -72.86
CA HIS A 217 15.77 -40.75 -72.68
C HIS A 217 17.06 -40.15 -72.09
N LEU A 218 17.47 -38.98 -72.58
CA LEU A 218 18.62 -38.26 -72.04
C LEU A 218 18.41 -37.85 -70.58
N GLU A 219 17.22 -37.36 -70.24
CA GLU A 219 16.85 -37.03 -68.86
C GLU A 219 16.90 -38.27 -67.95
N TYR A 220 16.37 -39.40 -68.42
CA TYR A 220 16.43 -40.67 -67.70
C TYR A 220 17.88 -41.15 -67.48
N ILE A 221 18.73 -41.08 -68.50
CA ILE A 221 20.15 -41.45 -68.36
C ILE A 221 20.87 -40.53 -67.35
N GLN A 222 20.56 -39.23 -67.34
CA GLN A 222 21.12 -38.30 -66.36
C GLN A 222 20.65 -38.57 -64.93
N THR A 223 19.36 -38.87 -64.72
CA THR A 223 18.84 -39.21 -63.39
C THR A 223 19.44 -40.51 -62.84
N LEU A 224 19.75 -41.47 -63.72
CA LEU A 224 20.50 -42.68 -63.37
C LEU A 224 21.99 -42.43 -63.10
N LYS A 225 22.57 -41.34 -63.61
CA LYS A 225 23.97 -40.95 -63.33
C LYS A 225 24.14 -40.27 -61.99
N ASP A 226 23.12 -39.52 -61.57
CA ASP A 226 23.11 -38.83 -60.28
C ASP A 226 22.76 -39.78 -59.10
N SER A 227 22.22 -40.97 -59.37
CA SER A 227 21.96 -41.97 -58.33
C SER A 227 23.29 -42.56 -57.82
N LYS A 228 23.44 -42.67 -56.49
CA LYS A 228 24.68 -43.11 -55.83
C LYS A 228 24.98 -44.62 -55.99
N GLU A 229 24.27 -45.31 -56.86
CA GLU A 229 24.46 -46.72 -57.12
C GLU A 229 25.48 -46.88 -58.26
N ASN A 230 26.42 -47.82 -58.14
CA ASN A 230 27.39 -48.11 -59.19
C ASN A 230 26.69 -48.78 -60.39
N ILE A 231 26.05 -47.97 -61.23
CA ILE A 231 25.37 -48.42 -62.45
C ILE A 231 26.40 -48.43 -63.59
N THR A 232 26.69 -49.60 -64.14
CA THR A 232 27.47 -49.77 -65.37
C THR A 232 26.60 -49.54 -66.60
N TYR A 233 26.94 -48.54 -67.41
CA TYR A 233 26.26 -48.26 -68.67
C TYR A 233 26.82 -49.16 -69.79
N ALA A 234 25.94 -49.88 -70.48
CA ALA A 234 26.24 -50.47 -71.77
C ALA A 234 25.52 -49.64 -72.84
N ILE A 235 26.27 -48.85 -73.59
CA ILE A 235 25.75 -48.07 -74.72
C ILE A 235 26.05 -48.88 -75.98
N ASP A 236 25.00 -49.37 -76.63
CA ASP A 236 25.12 -50.04 -77.92
C ASP A 236 24.95 -49.01 -79.05
N PHE A 237 26.00 -48.79 -79.83
CA PHE A 237 25.99 -47.91 -81.00
C PHE A 237 25.62 -48.71 -82.25
N SER A 238 24.44 -49.32 -82.27
CA SER A 238 24.01 -50.19 -83.36
C SER A 238 23.46 -49.45 -84.59
N HIS A 239 23.43 -48.10 -84.61
CA HIS A 239 23.13 -47.31 -85.80
C HIS A 239 24.13 -46.17 -86.08
N ALA A 240 25.00 -46.44 -87.06
CA ALA A 240 25.69 -45.51 -87.96
C ALA A 240 26.36 -44.25 -87.39
N ILE A 241 27.60 -44.41 -86.89
CA ILE A 241 28.64 -43.40 -87.15
C ILE A 241 29.01 -43.54 -88.62
N LEU A 242 28.30 -42.86 -89.52
CA LEU A 242 28.81 -42.62 -90.87
C LEU A 242 30.02 -41.69 -90.73
N GLN A 243 31.18 -42.32 -90.61
CA GLN A 243 32.49 -41.72 -90.84
C GLN A 243 32.45 -41.03 -92.21
N ARG A 244 32.25 -39.71 -92.24
CA ARG A 244 32.51 -38.91 -93.43
C ARG A 244 34.01 -38.65 -93.49
N SER A 245 34.76 -39.68 -93.88
CA SER A 245 36.18 -39.55 -94.20
C SER A 245 36.46 -40.13 -95.59
N GLN A 246 36.68 -39.18 -96.51
CA GLN A 246 37.39 -39.28 -97.79
C GLN A 246 36.63 -39.77 -99.04
N LEU A 247 36.47 -38.85 -99.99
CA LEU A 247 37.00 -38.85 -101.38
C LEU A 247 36.57 -37.49 -101.99
N ARG A 248 37.51 -36.58 -102.30
CA ARG A 248 38.05 -36.31 -103.65
C ARG A 248 36.97 -36.18 -104.73
#